data_AF-A0A813KM84-F1
#
_entry.id   AF-A0A813KM84-F1
#
_cell.length_a   1.000
_cell.length_b   1.000
_cell.length_c   1.000
_cell.angle_alpha   90.00
_cell.angle_beta   90.00
_cell.angle_gamma   90.00
#
_symmetry.space_group_name_H-M   'P 1'
#
loop_
_entity.id
_entity.type
_entity.pdbx_description
1 polymer ?
#
loop_
_entity_poly.entity_id
_entity_poly.type
_entity_poly.pdbx_seq_one_letter_code
_entity_poly.pdbx_strand_id
1 'polypeptide(L)'
;MVSPTLIFNGSISGFVGVLLGIIISLIVNCTLVEISISSFFSLYFGFLFVVVGGIILWRIFSQDSADSKESQAKRRPLAAFALIIILSGLICFTLEQHWYRSRSPLMKVPLYTILGTAVAFALTFSVVDLVNYVLGFLQ
;
A
#
# COMPACT_ATOMS: atom_id res chain seq x y z
N MET A 1 -27.74 14.88 -20.62
CA MET A 1 -27.52 13.87 -21.67
C MET A 1 -26.10 13.35 -21.51
N VAL A 2 -25.94 12.08 -21.09
CA VAL A 2 -24.61 11.47 -20.94
C VAL A 2 -24.07 11.18 -22.34
N SER A 3 -22.89 11.70 -22.67
CA SER A 3 -22.27 11.45 -23.97
C SER A 3 -21.81 9.98 -24.07
N PRO A 4 -22.05 9.30 -25.21
CA PRO A 4 -21.67 7.90 -25.39
C PRO A 4 -20.15 7.68 -25.24
N THR A 5 -19.34 8.72 -25.50
CA THR A 5 -17.90 8.74 -25.29
C THR A 5 -17.50 8.65 -23.80
N LEU A 6 -18.31 9.22 -22.90
CA LEU A 6 -18.06 9.15 -21.45
C LEU A 6 -18.29 7.73 -20.92
N ILE A 7 -19.34 7.05 -21.43
CA ILE A 7 -19.69 5.68 -21.04
C ILE A 7 -18.63 4.69 -21.54
N PHE A 8 -18.14 4.89 -22.77
CA PHE A 8 -17.10 4.04 -23.35
C PHE A 8 -15.77 4.18 -22.60
N ASN A 9 -15.30 5.41 -22.36
CA ASN A 9 -14.05 5.64 -21.62
C ASN A 9 -14.15 5.19 -20.16
N GLY A 10 -15.33 5.38 -19.53
CA GLY A 10 -15.60 4.87 -18.18
C GLY A 10 -15.58 3.34 -18.10
N SER A 11 -16.06 2.66 -19.14
CA SER A 11 -16.02 1.20 -19.20
C SER A 11 -14.60 0.67 -19.35
N ILE A 12 -13.77 1.32 -20.18
CA ILE A 12 -12.36 0.94 -20.35
C ILE A 12 -11.58 1.16 -19.06
N SER A 13 -11.71 2.31 -18.42
CA SER A 13 -11.01 2.59 -17.16
C SER A 13 -11.49 1.67 -16.03
N GLY A 14 -12.78 1.35 -15.99
CA GLY A 14 -13.34 0.36 -15.07
C GLY A 14 -12.73 -1.03 -15.28
N PHE A 15 -12.60 -1.48 -16.53
CA PHE A 15 -12.00 -2.78 -16.84
C PHE A 15 -10.53 -2.86 -16.43
N VAL A 16 -9.75 -1.81 -16.73
CA VAL A 16 -8.33 -1.71 -16.32
C VAL A 16 -8.21 -1.71 -14.79
N GLY A 17 -9.09 -0.98 -14.09
CA GLY A 17 -9.13 -0.97 -12.63
C GLY A 17 -9.41 -2.34 -12.02
N VAL A 18 -10.37 -3.09 -12.59
CA VAL A 18 -10.69 -4.46 -12.14
C VAL A 18 -9.50 -5.39 -12.33
N LEU A 19 -8.85 -5.33 -13.51
CA LEU A 19 -7.69 -6.18 -13.80
C LEU A 19 -6.53 -5.91 -12.83
N LEU A 20 -6.20 -4.63 -12.60
CA LEU A 20 -5.17 -4.23 -11.64
C LEU A 20 -5.54 -4.66 -10.21
N GLY A 21 -6.81 -4.50 -9.83
CA GLY A 21 -7.29 -4.93 -8.52
C GLY A 21 -7.13 -6.43 -8.28
N ILE A 22 -7.41 -7.26 -9.29
CA ILE A 22 -7.21 -8.72 -9.21
C ILE A 22 -5.74 -9.05 -9.00
N ILE A 23 -4.83 -8.43 -9.76
CA ILE A 23 -3.39 -8.65 -9.64
C ILE A 23 -2.89 -8.26 -8.25
N ILE A 24 -3.28 -7.08 -7.75
CA ILE A 24 -2.89 -6.62 -6.42
C ILE A 24 -3.43 -7.58 -5.34
N SER A 25 -4.69 -8.02 -5.46
CA SER A 25 -5.29 -8.97 -4.51
C SER A 25 -4.54 -10.31 -4.47
N LEU A 26 -4.16 -10.85 -5.62
CA LEU A 26 -3.35 -12.07 -5.71
C LEU A 26 -1.99 -11.89 -5.04
N ILE A 27 -1.29 -10.80 -5.32
CA ILE A 27 0.02 -10.51 -4.71
C ILE A 27 -0.10 -10.39 -3.19
N VAL A 28 -1.10 -9.64 -2.69
CA VAL A 28 -1.32 -9.46 -1.25
C VAL A 28 -1.63 -10.80 -0.59
N ASN A 29 -2.49 -11.62 -1.20
CA ASN A 29 -2.84 -12.93 -0.65
C ASN A 29 -1.64 -13.88 -0.60
N CYS A 30 -0.83 -13.93 -1.66
CA CYS A 30 0.41 -14.70 -1.68
C CYS A 30 1.40 -14.21 -0.61
N THR A 31 1.58 -12.89 -0.50
CA THR A 31 2.45 -12.26 0.52
C THR A 31 2.01 -12.64 1.94
N LEU A 32 0.70 -12.63 2.21
CA LEU A 32 0.16 -12.99 3.53
C LEU A 32 0.42 -14.46 3.87
N VAL A 33 0.24 -15.37 2.91
CA VAL A 33 0.55 -16.80 3.10
C VAL A 33 2.04 -16.99 3.37
N GLU A 34 2.90 -16.33 2.61
CA GLU A 34 4.36 -16.46 2.75
C GLU A 34 4.86 -15.93 4.10
N ILE A 35 4.36 -14.78 4.54
CA ILE A 35 4.63 -14.20 5.88
C ILE A 35 4.16 -15.14 7.00
N SER A 36 3.08 -15.89 6.78
CA SER A 36 2.56 -16.83 7.78
C SER A 36 3.39 -18.10 7.93
N ILE A 37 4.17 -18.48 6.91
CA ILE A 37 4.94 -19.74 6.87
C ILE A 37 6.41 -19.52 7.28
N SER A 38 7.01 -18.37 6.94
CA SER A 38 8.45 -18.15 7.13
C SER A 38 8.80 -16.84 7.84
N SER A 39 9.51 -16.96 8.95
CA SER A 39 10.00 -15.84 9.76
C SER A 39 11.08 -15.00 9.05
N PHE A 40 11.92 -15.62 8.22
CA PHE A 40 12.88 -14.87 7.40
C PHE A 40 12.18 -13.92 6.42
N PHE A 41 11.04 -14.34 5.87
CA PHE A 41 10.25 -13.51 4.96
C PHE A 41 9.53 -12.38 5.71
N SER A 42 9.05 -12.58 6.95
CA SER A 42 8.47 -11.48 7.74
C SER A 42 9.48 -10.38 8.04
N LEU A 43 10.72 -10.72 8.36
CA LEU A 43 11.79 -9.73 8.55
C LEU A 43 12.06 -8.92 7.27
N TYR A 44 12.18 -9.61 6.13
CA TYR A 44 12.40 -8.98 4.83
C TYR A 44 11.26 -8.02 4.47
N PHE A 45 10.01 -8.48 4.56
CA PHE A 45 8.85 -7.63 4.29
C PHE A 45 8.67 -6.50 5.30
N GLY A 46 9.01 -6.74 6.57
CA GLY A 46 9.03 -5.69 7.60
C GLY A 46 10.01 -4.57 7.25
N PHE A 47 11.23 -4.92 6.83
CA PHE A 47 12.21 -3.94 6.36
C PHE A 47 11.73 -3.22 5.09
N LEU A 48 11.16 -3.95 4.12
CA LEU A 48 10.58 -3.34 2.92
C LEU A 48 9.46 -2.35 3.25
N PHE A 49 8.57 -2.66 4.19
CA PHE A 49 7.50 -1.72 4.57
C PHE A 49 8.03 -0.47 5.26
N VAL A 50 9.07 -0.58 6.09
CA VAL A 50 9.73 0.59 6.69
C VAL A 50 10.36 1.46 5.60
N VAL A 51 11.09 0.85 4.65
CA VAL A 51 11.73 1.58 3.55
C VAL A 51 10.69 2.24 2.63
N VAL A 52 9.70 1.49 2.16
CA VAL A 52 8.65 2.00 1.26
C VAL A 52 7.80 3.07 1.96
N GLY A 53 7.40 2.83 3.21
CA GLY A 53 6.69 3.83 4.01
C GLY A 53 7.51 5.10 4.20
N GLY A 54 8.81 4.96 4.45
CA GLY A 54 9.76 6.08 4.52
C GLY A 54 9.89 6.85 3.20
N ILE A 55 9.96 6.16 2.06
CA ILE A 55 10.00 6.78 0.72
C ILE A 55 8.71 7.56 0.45
N ILE A 56 7.53 6.98 0.76
CA ILE A 56 6.24 7.66 0.59
C ILE A 56 6.19 8.92 1.45
N LEU A 57 6.63 8.81 2.71
CA LEU A 57 6.66 9.94 3.64
C LEU A 57 7.63 11.03 3.14
N TRP A 58 8.85 10.66 2.75
CA TRP A 58 9.83 11.54 2.14
C TRP A 58 9.27 12.26 0.90
N ARG A 59 8.57 11.54 0.03
CA ARG A 59 7.94 12.10 -1.16
C ARG A 59 6.86 13.14 -0.80
N ILE A 60 6.02 12.85 0.20
CA ILE A 60 4.99 13.80 0.67
C ILE A 60 5.64 15.08 1.20
N PHE A 61 6.72 14.96 1.98
CA PHE A 61 7.46 16.11 2.51
C PHE A 61 8.18 16.90 1.41
N SER A 62 8.78 16.24 0.42
CA SER A 62 9.43 16.90 -0.71
C SER A 62 8.44 17.67 -1.59
N GLN A 63 7.15 17.29 -1.57
CA GLN A 63 6.07 18.00 -2.27
C GLN A 63 5.50 19.19 -1.46
N ASP A 64 5.89 19.35 -0.20
CA ASP A 64 5.44 20.44 0.68
C ASP A 64 6.15 21.76 0.36
N SER A 65 7.39 21.70 -0.13
CA SER A 65 8.21 22.88 -0.42
C SER A 65 7.79 23.69 -1.66
N ALA A 66 6.77 23.25 -2.43
CA ALA A 66 6.51 23.80 -3.76
C ALA A 66 5.10 24.37 -4.05
N ASP A 67 4.00 24.04 -3.34
CA ASP A 67 2.68 24.58 -3.75
C ASP A 67 1.54 24.56 -2.70
N SER A 68 0.92 25.73 -2.53
CA SER A 68 -0.47 26.12 -2.17
C SER A 68 -1.41 25.24 -1.31
N LYS A 69 -2.09 25.91 -0.38
CA LYS A 69 -3.02 25.44 0.68
C LYS A 69 -4.19 24.52 0.25
N GLU A 70 -4.45 24.35 -1.04
CA GLU A 70 -5.57 23.56 -1.57
C GLU A 70 -5.27 22.05 -1.63
N SER A 71 -3.99 21.68 -1.71
CA SER A 71 -3.56 20.27 -1.83
C SER A 71 -3.50 19.51 -0.48
N GLN A 72 -3.63 20.21 0.66
CA GLN A 72 -3.42 19.61 1.99
C GLN A 72 -4.47 18.57 2.39
N ALA A 73 -5.73 18.72 1.95
CA ALA A 73 -6.83 17.83 2.35
C ALA A 73 -6.66 16.39 1.83
N LYS A 74 -6.05 16.23 0.64
CA LYS A 74 -5.76 14.90 0.06
C LYS A 74 -4.48 14.27 0.62
N ARG A 75 -3.57 15.08 1.18
CA ARG A 75 -2.27 14.63 1.72
C ARG A 75 -2.37 14.02 3.12
N ARG A 76 -3.31 14.49 3.95
CA ARG A 76 -3.58 13.92 5.29
C ARG A 76 -3.83 12.41 5.29
N PRO A 77 -4.74 11.86 4.46
CA PRO A 77 -4.95 10.41 4.44
C PRO A 77 -3.70 9.66 3.93
N LEU A 78 -3.01 10.18 2.91
CA LEU A 78 -1.77 9.56 2.38
C LEU A 78 -0.67 9.45 3.45
N ALA A 79 -0.46 10.51 4.24
CA ALA A 79 0.48 10.51 5.34
C ALA A 79 0.06 9.54 6.46
N ALA A 80 -1.23 9.48 6.79
CA ALA A 80 -1.77 8.53 7.76
C ALA A 80 -1.55 7.08 7.31
N PHE A 81 -1.75 6.77 6.02
CA PHE A 81 -1.50 5.44 5.47
C PHE A 81 0.00 5.08 5.45
N ALA A 82 0.87 6.02 5.10
CA ALA A 82 2.32 5.81 5.18
C ALA A 82 2.75 5.49 6.63
N LEU A 83 2.18 6.19 7.60
CA LEU A 83 2.43 5.92 9.02
C LEU A 83 1.89 4.55 9.45
N ILE A 84 0.71 4.13 8.96
CA ILE A 84 0.18 2.77 9.20
C ILE A 84 1.09 1.70 8.59
N ILE A 85 1.66 1.93 7.39
CA ILE A 85 2.62 1.01 6.76
C ILE A 85 3.88 0.88 7.62
N ILE A 86 4.45 1.99 8.09
CA ILE A 86 5.65 1.99 8.94
C ILE A 86 5.35 1.29 10.27
N LEU A 87 4.22 1.60 10.91
CA LEU A 87 3.80 0.93 12.15
C LEU A 87 3.59 -0.56 11.93
N SER A 88 3.00 -0.97 10.80
CA SER A 88 2.82 -2.38 10.45
C SER A 88 4.16 -3.10 10.27
N GLY A 89 5.14 -2.46 9.61
CA GLY A 89 6.51 -2.99 9.48
C GLY A 89 7.24 -3.12 10.83
N LEU A 90 7.13 -2.13 11.71
CA LEU A 90 7.69 -2.17 13.07
C LEU A 90 7.02 -3.24 13.95
N ILE A 91 5.70 -3.39 13.82
CA ILE A 91 4.94 -4.45 14.49
C ILE A 91 5.40 -5.82 13.98
N CYS A 92 5.63 -5.98 12.66
CA CYS A 92 6.14 -7.22 12.08
C CYS A 92 7.52 -7.59 12.65
N PHE A 93 8.41 -6.61 12.81
CA PHE A 93 9.73 -6.79 13.45
C PHE A 93 9.63 -7.17 14.93
N THR A 94 8.72 -6.53 15.67
CA THR A 94 8.51 -6.76 17.11
C THR A 94 7.78 -8.08 17.38
N LEU A 95 6.96 -8.55 16.44
CA LEU A 95 6.24 -9.83 16.52
C LEU A 95 7.21 -11.02 16.59
N GLU A 96 8.35 -10.92 15.90
CA GLU A 96 9.32 -12.00 15.80
C GLU A 96 10.07 -12.21 17.13
N GLN A 97 10.30 -11.14 17.88
CA GLN A 97 11.17 -11.18 19.06
C GLN A 97 10.49 -11.69 20.34
N HIS A 98 9.17 -11.54 20.48
CA HIS A 98 8.48 -11.78 21.76
C HIS A 98 7.24 -12.69 21.72
N TRP A 99 6.74 -13.09 20.55
CA TRP A 99 5.41 -13.73 20.45
C TRP A 99 5.38 -15.21 20.09
N TYR A 100 6.54 -15.85 19.89
CA TYR A 100 6.60 -17.28 19.54
C TYR A 100 6.11 -18.23 20.65
N ARG A 101 5.83 -17.75 21.88
CA ARG A 101 5.52 -18.65 23.01
C ARG A 101 4.14 -18.51 23.68
N SER A 102 3.33 -17.45 23.50
CA SER A 102 2.13 -17.33 24.38
C SER A 102 0.98 -16.36 23.98
N ARG A 103 0.53 -16.26 22.72
CA ARG A 103 -0.66 -15.42 22.40
C ARG A 103 -1.72 -16.11 21.52
N SER A 104 -2.98 -15.82 21.86
CA SER A 104 -4.19 -16.44 21.34
C SER A 104 -4.43 -16.20 19.84
N PRO A 105 -5.08 -17.15 19.14
CA PRO A 105 -5.35 -17.06 17.70
C PRO A 105 -6.17 -15.82 17.29
N LEU A 106 -6.95 -15.24 18.22
CA LEU A 106 -7.77 -14.05 17.99
C LEU A 106 -6.95 -12.78 17.68
N MET A 107 -5.72 -12.65 18.19
CA MET A 107 -4.89 -11.46 17.90
C MET A 107 -4.10 -11.58 16.59
N LYS A 108 -4.02 -12.78 16.00
CA LYS A 108 -3.36 -12.98 14.69
C LYS A 108 -4.20 -12.38 13.57
N VAL A 109 -5.51 -12.60 13.59
CA VAL A 109 -6.45 -12.15 12.54
C VAL A 109 -6.38 -10.64 12.27
N PRO A 110 -6.56 -9.74 13.27
CA PRO A 110 -6.51 -8.29 13.03
C PRO A 110 -5.13 -7.80 12.59
N LEU A 111 -4.07 -8.53 12.93
CA LEU A 111 -2.73 -8.19 12.54
C LEU A 111 -2.50 -8.47 11.05
N TYR A 112 -2.95 -9.64 10.58
CA TYR A 112 -2.92 -9.98 9.15
C TYR A 112 -3.82 -9.08 8.31
N THR A 113 -4.95 -8.58 8.85
CA THR A 113 -5.80 -7.63 8.12
C THR A 113 -5.15 -6.26 7.99
N ILE A 114 -4.54 -5.73 9.07
CA ILE A 114 -3.80 -4.45 9.02
C ILE A 114 -2.59 -4.56 8.09
N LEU A 115 -1.89 -5.69 8.13
CA LEU A 115 -0.77 -5.95 7.23
C LEU A 115 -1.24 -6.00 5.77
N GLY A 116 -2.29 -6.78 5.49
CA GLY A 116 -2.87 -6.92 4.16
C GLY A 116 -3.35 -5.58 3.59
N THR A 117 -4.00 -4.74 4.40
CA THR A 117 -4.44 -3.40 3.96
C THR A 117 -3.26 -2.46 3.70
N ALA A 118 -2.21 -2.52 4.52
CA ALA A 118 -0.98 -1.76 4.30
C ALA A 118 -0.29 -2.17 2.98
N VAL A 119 -0.16 -3.48 2.71
CA VAL A 119 0.43 -3.99 1.45
C VAL A 119 -0.39 -3.56 0.25
N ALA A 120 -1.72 -3.77 0.30
CA ALA A 120 -2.62 -3.43 -0.79
C ALA A 120 -2.55 -1.93 -1.13
N PHE A 121 -2.51 -1.08 -0.09
CA PHE A 121 -2.38 0.36 -0.26
C PHE A 121 -1.04 0.76 -0.88
N ALA A 122 0.07 0.22 -0.36
CA ALA A 122 1.41 0.49 -0.89
C ALA A 122 1.51 0.10 -2.37
N LEU A 123 1.06 -1.11 -2.73
CA LEU A 123 1.06 -1.59 -4.12
C LEU A 123 0.20 -0.72 -5.02
N THR A 124 -1.01 -0.35 -4.58
CA THR A 124 -1.90 0.52 -5.36
C THR A 124 -1.25 1.88 -5.60
N PHE A 125 -0.66 2.48 -4.57
CA PHE A 125 0.03 3.77 -4.68
C PHE A 125 1.23 3.69 -5.62
N SER A 126 2.06 2.65 -5.51
CA SER A 126 3.20 2.42 -6.40
C SER A 126 2.79 2.22 -7.86
N VAL A 127 1.68 1.50 -8.12
CA VAL A 127 1.16 1.33 -9.49
C VAL A 127 0.68 2.66 -10.06
N VAL A 128 -0.06 3.46 -9.28
CA VAL A 128 -0.50 4.79 -9.73
C VAL A 128 0.71 5.69 -10.02
N ASP A 129 1.74 5.63 -9.18
CA ASP A 129 2.95 6.41 -9.39
C ASP A 129 3.71 5.98 -10.65
N LEU A 130 3.82 4.67 -10.87
CA LEU A 130 4.44 4.11 -12.08
C LEU A 130 3.68 4.53 -13.34
N VAL A 131 2.34 4.46 -13.31
CA VAL A 131 1.50 4.92 -14.43
C VAL A 131 1.72 6.41 -14.69
N ASN A 132 1.73 7.24 -13.64
CA ASN A 132 2.00 8.67 -13.79
C ASN A 132 3.40 8.96 -14.34
N TYR A 133 4.41 8.20 -13.90
CA TYR A 133 5.77 8.30 -14.41
C TYR A 133 5.86 7.94 -15.90
N VAL A 134 5.25 6.82 -16.29
CA VAL A 134 5.24 6.36 -17.70
C VAL A 134 4.49 7.35 -18.59
N LEU A 135 3.34 7.86 -18.15
CA LEU A 135 2.59 8.87 -18.89
C LEU A 135 3.36 10.20 -18.99
N GLY A 136 4.03 10.62 -17.92
CA GLY A 136 4.88 11.81 -17.93
C GLY A 136 6.14 11.66 -18.79
N PHE A 137 6.61 10.43 -19.02
CA PHE A 137 7.71 10.15 -19.95
C PHE A 137 7.26 10.06 -21.41
N LEU A 138 6.00 9.66 -21.64
CA LEU A 138 5.39 9.52 -22.98
C LEU A 138 4.76 10.82 -23.52
N GLN A 139 4.69 11.88 -22.71
CA GLN A 139 4.15 13.19 -23.06
C GLN A 139 5.27 14.20 -23.31
#